data_AF-A0A1H1C331-F1
#
_entry.id   AF-A0A1H1C331-F1
#
_cell.length_a   1.000
_cell.length_b   1.000
_cell.length_c   1.000
_cell.angle_alpha   90.00
_cell.angle_beta   90.00
_cell.angle_gamma   90.00
#
_symmetry.space_group_name_H-M   'P 1'
#
loop_
_entity.id
_entity.type
_entity.pdbx_description
1 polymer ?
#
loop_
_entity_poly.entity_id
_entity_poly.type
_entity_poly.pdbx_seq_one_letter_code
_entity_poly.pdbx_strand_id
1 'polypeptide(L)'
;MDEDLKAVSTYKTAGIAAFGEGESGHSTQRLFRVEPGHSAAFALEQSSLLMGCVNRLTLQAGIEHDPKLVWAAHYLSGMAKALVEDVAHAMLDRPQ
;
A
#
# COMPACT_ATOMS: atom_id res chain seq x y z
N MET A 1 6.02 -1.89 -23.98
CA MET A 1 4.85 -2.54 -23.35
C MET A 1 5.21 -3.92 -22.81
N ASP A 2 5.57 -4.93 -23.62
CA ASP A 2 5.93 -6.26 -23.08
C ASP A 2 7.23 -6.28 -22.27
N GLU A 3 8.22 -5.45 -22.61
CA GLU A 3 9.47 -5.35 -21.83
C GLU A 3 9.26 -4.63 -20.49
N ASP A 4 8.41 -3.61 -20.43
CA ASP A 4 8.08 -2.89 -19.20
C ASP A 4 7.32 -3.79 -18.21
N LEU A 5 6.44 -4.64 -18.73
CA LEU A 5 5.71 -5.65 -17.95
C LEU A 5 6.64 -6.75 -17.39
N LYS A 6 7.67 -7.15 -18.16
CA LYS A 6 8.74 -8.03 -17.68
C LYS A 6 9.67 -7.35 -16.67
N ALA A 7 9.94 -6.07 -16.82
CA ALA A 7 10.73 -5.32 -15.85
C ALA A 7 10.01 -5.26 -14.50
N VAL A 8 8.71 -4.95 -14.50
CA VAL A 8 7.86 -4.96 -13.29
C VAL A 8 7.88 -6.33 -12.58
N SER A 9 7.92 -7.44 -13.31
CA SER A 9 7.96 -8.78 -12.69
C SER A 9 9.28 -9.11 -11.99
N THR A 10 10.35 -8.32 -12.23
CA THR A 10 11.67 -8.53 -11.62
C THR A 10 11.84 -7.76 -10.32
N TYR A 11 11.07 -6.68 -10.12
CA TYR A 11 11.13 -5.89 -8.89
C TYR A 11 10.42 -6.59 -7.74
N LYS A 12 10.94 -6.36 -6.54
CA LYS A 12 10.40 -6.89 -5.29
C LYS A 12 10.21 -5.75 -4.29
N THR A 13 9.27 -5.94 -3.37
CA THR A 13 9.12 -5.06 -2.22
C THR A 13 10.44 -4.94 -1.46
N ALA A 14 10.83 -3.72 -1.12
CA ALA A 14 12.04 -3.39 -0.38
C ALA A 14 11.79 -3.39 1.14
N GLY A 15 10.53 -3.27 1.56
CA GLY A 15 10.11 -3.24 2.96
C GLY A 15 10.46 -1.96 3.70
N ILE A 16 10.52 -0.83 2.98
CA ILE A 16 10.86 0.49 3.52
C ILE A 16 9.59 1.28 3.82
N ALA A 17 8.55 1.15 2.99
CA ALA A 17 7.31 1.87 3.21
C ALA A 17 6.51 1.28 4.38
N ALA A 18 5.79 2.16 5.08
CA ALA A 18 5.08 1.82 6.29
C ALA A 18 3.83 2.69 6.49
N PHE A 19 2.89 2.24 7.33
CA PHE A 19 1.66 2.93 7.67
C PHE A 19 1.26 2.71 9.15
N GLY A 20 0.42 3.61 9.68
CA GLY A 20 -0.07 3.58 11.06
C GLY A 20 0.87 4.28 12.03
N GLU A 21 0.32 5.12 12.92
CA GLU A 21 1.11 5.86 13.92
C GLU A 21 1.73 4.91 14.96
N GLY A 22 3.01 5.10 15.24
CA GLY A 22 3.69 4.45 16.36
C GLY A 22 3.39 5.12 17.69
N GLU A 23 3.80 4.48 18.79
CA GLU A 23 3.60 4.97 20.15
C GLU A 23 4.16 6.39 20.38
N SER A 24 5.24 6.76 19.69
CA SER A 24 5.85 8.10 19.79
C SER A 24 5.22 9.15 18.89
N GLY A 25 4.29 8.78 18.00
CA GLY A 25 3.74 9.68 16.96
C GLY A 25 4.74 10.06 15.85
N HIS A 26 6.00 9.59 15.92
CA HIS A 26 7.00 9.85 14.90
C HIS A 26 6.82 8.95 13.67
N SER A 27 7.09 9.52 12.49
CA SER A 27 6.98 8.83 11.19
C SER A 27 7.92 7.64 11.02
N THR A 28 8.98 7.54 11.82
CA THR A 28 10.00 6.47 11.76
C THR A 28 9.61 5.21 12.53
N GLN A 29 8.54 5.23 13.32
CA GLN A 29 8.09 4.10 14.15
C GLN A 29 6.69 3.62 13.75
N ARG A 30 6.36 3.66 12.47
CA ARG A 30 5.04 3.21 11.99
C ARG A 30 4.79 1.73 12.27
N LEU A 31 3.55 1.37 12.61
CA LEU A 31 3.18 0.04 13.10
C LEU A 31 3.21 -1.05 12.02
N PHE A 32 2.79 -0.73 10.80
CA PHE A 32 2.66 -1.69 9.70
C PHE A 32 3.69 -1.38 8.63
N ARG A 33 4.64 -2.28 8.41
CA ARG A 33 5.60 -2.20 7.30
C ARG A 33 5.21 -3.16 6.19
N VAL A 34 5.56 -2.79 4.97
CA VAL A 34 5.52 -3.74 3.85
C VAL A 34 6.59 -4.81 4.10
N GLU A 35 6.23 -6.07 3.90
CA GLU A 35 7.18 -7.18 4.00
C GLU A 35 8.05 -7.20 2.73
N PRO A 36 9.39 -7.26 2.83
CA PRO A 36 10.26 -7.32 1.68
C PRO A 36 10.21 -8.66 0.93
N GLY A 37 10.64 -8.67 -0.33
CA GLY A 37 10.88 -9.89 -1.10
C GLY A 37 9.67 -10.44 -1.88
N HIS A 38 8.50 -9.80 -1.79
CA HIS A 38 7.32 -10.13 -2.60
C HIS A 38 7.42 -9.46 -3.98
N SER A 39 6.88 -10.09 -5.03
CA SER A 39 6.93 -9.50 -6.38
C SER A 39 6.12 -8.20 -6.43
N ALA A 40 6.63 -7.22 -7.17
CA ALA A 40 5.94 -5.93 -7.36
C ALA A 40 4.55 -6.12 -7.98
N ALA A 41 4.40 -7.04 -8.94
CA ALA A 41 3.10 -7.37 -9.52
C ALA A 41 2.08 -7.83 -8.47
N PHE A 42 2.48 -8.74 -7.57
CA PHE A 42 1.60 -9.19 -6.49
C PHE A 42 1.27 -8.05 -5.51
N ALA A 43 2.25 -7.26 -5.11
CA ALA A 43 2.04 -6.13 -4.20
C ALA A 43 1.06 -5.09 -4.79
N LEU A 44 1.17 -4.78 -6.09
CA LEU A 44 0.26 -3.86 -6.78
C LEU A 44 -1.14 -4.44 -6.97
N GLU A 45 -1.26 -5.76 -7.19
CA GLU A 45 -2.55 -6.46 -7.19
C GLU A 45 -3.23 -6.35 -5.82
N GLN A 46 -2.51 -6.63 -4.73
CA GLN A 46 -3.03 -6.48 -3.38
C GLN A 46 -3.44 -5.03 -3.07
N SER A 47 -2.64 -4.05 -3.47
CA SER A 47 -3.00 -2.63 -3.37
C SER A 47 -4.33 -2.32 -4.10
N SER A 48 -4.52 -2.87 -5.29
CA SER A 48 -5.74 -2.66 -6.08
C SER A 48 -6.97 -3.27 -5.40
N LEU A 49 -6.83 -4.47 -4.81
CA LEU A 49 -7.90 -5.10 -4.02
C LEU A 49 -8.27 -4.25 -2.80
N LEU A 50 -7.29 -3.75 -2.06
CA LEU A 50 -7.51 -2.86 -0.92
C LEU A 50 -8.23 -1.57 -1.34
N MET A 51 -7.83 -0.94 -2.44
CA MET A 51 -8.49 0.26 -2.96
C MET A 51 -9.92 -0.02 -3.44
N GLY A 52 -10.20 -1.23 -3.95
CA GLY A 52 -11.55 -1.69 -4.24
C GLY A 52 -12.43 -1.72 -2.98
N CYS A 53 -11.89 -2.21 -1.86
CA CYS A 53 -12.57 -2.16 -0.56
C CYS A 53 -12.78 -0.72 -0.08
N VAL A 54 -11.75 0.13 -0.17
CA VAL A 54 -11.82 1.55 0.21
C VAL A 54 -12.97 2.25 -0.51
N ASN A 55 -13.11 2.04 -1.83
CA ASN A 55 -14.18 2.65 -2.61
C ASN A 55 -15.56 2.25 -2.09
N ARG A 56 -15.78 0.95 -1.84
CA ARG A 56 -17.05 0.44 -1.31
C ARG A 56 -17.36 0.98 0.08
N LEU A 57 -16.37 0.96 0.99
CA LEU A 57 -16.53 1.42 2.37
C LEU A 57 -16.79 2.92 2.43
N THR A 58 -16.10 3.72 1.61
CA THR A 58 -16.29 5.18 1.57
C THR A 58 -17.69 5.53 1.08
N LEU A 59 -18.19 4.84 0.04
CA LEU A 59 -19.56 5.03 -0.44
C LEU A 59 -20.58 4.66 0.65
N GLN A 60 -20.41 3.50 1.29
CA GLN A 60 -21.32 3.04 2.34
C GLN A 60 -21.28 3.97 3.57
N ALA A 61 -20.10 4.44 3.98
CA ALA A 61 -19.94 5.40 5.06
C ALA A 61 -20.68 6.73 4.79
N GLY A 62 -20.69 7.19 3.53
CA GLY A 62 -21.43 8.39 3.14
C GLY A 62 -22.94 8.23 3.25
N ILE A 63 -23.45 7.01 3.03
CA ILE A 63 -24.88 6.68 3.10
C ILE A 63 -25.33 6.42 4.55
N GLU A 64 -24.56 5.60 5.27
CA GLU A 64 -24.91 5.11 6.61
C GLU A 64 -24.40 6.03 7.73
N HIS A 65 -23.52 6.98 7.41
CA HIS A 65 -22.83 7.84 8.37
C HIS A 65 -22.11 7.05 9.48
N ASP A 66 -21.67 5.82 9.18
CA ASP A 66 -20.93 4.99 10.14
C ASP A 66 -19.43 5.40 10.18
N PRO A 67 -18.96 6.00 11.28
CA PRO A 67 -17.55 6.38 11.41
C PRO A 67 -16.59 5.19 11.36
N LYS A 68 -17.04 3.97 11.70
CA LYS A 68 -16.19 2.77 11.63
C LYS A 68 -15.83 2.43 10.19
N LEU A 69 -16.75 2.63 9.25
CA LEU A 69 -16.49 2.42 7.83
C LEU A 69 -15.49 3.45 7.29
N VAL A 70 -15.57 4.70 7.77
CA VAL A 70 -14.58 5.74 7.46
C VAL A 70 -13.19 5.34 7.94
N TRP A 71 -13.08 4.90 9.20
CA TRP A 71 -11.80 4.46 9.76
C TRP A 71 -11.27 3.22 9.03
N ALA A 72 -12.10 2.23 8.74
CA ALA A 72 -11.69 1.06 7.95
C ALA A 72 -11.14 1.47 6.57
N ALA A 73 -11.85 2.36 5.86
CA ALA A 73 -11.37 2.90 4.58
C ALA A 73 -10.04 3.65 4.75
N HIS A 74 -9.85 4.43 5.81
CA HIS A 74 -8.60 5.11 6.12
C HIS A 74 -7.43 4.13 6.30
N TYR A 75 -7.60 3.09 7.12
CA TYR A 75 -6.53 2.11 7.36
C TYR A 75 -6.17 1.32 6.09
N LEU A 76 -7.18 0.87 5.33
CA LEU A 76 -6.95 0.13 4.08
C LEU A 76 -6.28 1.01 3.01
N SER A 77 -6.68 2.28 2.90
CA SER A 77 -6.03 3.25 2.00
C SER A 77 -4.56 3.45 2.36
N GLY A 78 -4.25 3.53 3.66
CA GLY A 78 -2.89 3.66 4.17
C GLY A 78 -2.02 2.45 3.83
N MET A 79 -2.55 1.24 3.99
CA MET A 79 -1.86 0.00 3.61
C MET A 79 -1.63 -0.10 2.10
N ALA A 80 -2.64 0.21 1.29
CA ALA A 80 -2.52 0.22 -0.17
C ALA A 80 -1.46 1.22 -0.64
N LYS A 81 -1.47 2.42 -0.06
CA LYS A 81 -0.45 3.45 -0.32
C LYS A 81 0.95 2.95 0.03
N ALA A 82 1.13 2.31 1.19
CA ALA A 82 2.43 1.77 1.59
C ALA A 82 2.94 0.74 0.57
N LEU A 83 2.08 -0.16 0.07
CA LEU A 83 2.47 -1.12 -0.99
C LEU A 83 2.95 -0.42 -2.27
N VAL A 84 2.22 0.60 -2.73
CA VAL A 84 2.59 1.36 -3.93
C VAL A 84 3.90 2.13 -3.73
N GLU A 85 4.06 2.79 -2.58
CA GLU A 85 5.28 3.52 -2.24
C GLU A 85 6.49 2.58 -2.16
N ASP A 86 6.34 1.39 -1.60
CA ASP A 86 7.43 0.40 -1.48
C ASP A 86 7.89 -0.11 -2.84
N VAL A 87 6.95 -0.44 -3.72
CA VAL A 87 7.23 -0.86 -5.10
C VAL A 87 7.86 0.29 -5.89
N ALA A 88 7.30 1.50 -5.78
CA ALA A 88 7.87 2.68 -6.44
C ALA A 88 9.31 2.93 -5.99
N HIS A 89 9.58 2.79 -4.69
CA HIS A 89 10.94 2.91 -4.16
C HIS A 89 11.88 1.87 -4.76
N ALA A 90 11.48 0.59 -4.79
CA ALA A 90 12.29 -0.48 -5.38
C ALA A 90 12.56 -0.29 -6.89
N MET A 91 11.63 0.33 -7.62
CA MET A 91 11.80 0.63 -9.05
C MET A 91 12.68 1.86 -9.31
N LEU A 92 12.64 2.85 -8.42
CA LEU A 92 13.40 4.10 -8.55
C LEU A 92 14.84 3.97 -8.02
N ASP A 93 15.07 3.12 -7.02
CA ASP A 93 16.38 2.89 -6.39
C ASP A 93 17.27 1.93 -7.20
N ARG A 94 17.36 2.18 -8.52
CA ARG A 94 18.02 1.31 -9.50
C ARG A 94 19.46 0.97 -9.02
N PRO A 95 19.82 -0.30 -8.76
CA PRO A 95 21.21 -0.65 -8.55
C PRO A 95 21.97 -0.37 -9.86
N GLN A 96 23.03 0.45 -9.79
CA GLN A 96 23.99 0.62 -10.89
C GLN A 96 24.83 -0.63 -11.06
#